data_AF-A0AAW5L4E1-F1
#
_entry.id   AF-A0AAW5L4E1-F1
#
_cell.length_a   1.000
_cell.length_b   1.000
_cell.length_c   1.000
_cell.angle_alpha   90.00
_cell.angle_beta   90.00
_cell.angle_gamma   90.00
#
_symmetry.space_group_name_H-M   'P 1'
#
loop_
_entity.id
_entity.type
_entity.pdbx_description
1 polymer ?
#
loop_
_entity_poly.entity_id
_entity_poly.type
_entity_poly.pdbx_seq_one_letter_code
_entity_poly.pdbx_strand_id
1 'polypeptide(L)'
;MKKSQNKSIRIQILNLQDEHCASCQKVPAYRKSGNRKTSWCADNCRIGKQIKQLGDTLLEGRNETMAEQMAEERNWDALCERAEKLRGEKLSWAKIADRLGVSESTLYHNVAKRREKKESTGISKSTKSLDTGTQVVRKREGKSDKGVCVSTQTELKIELERVKQQLQDREKEYITLLNECNQLSEKKWEVEAELRKTQIRISAAEEAAEMERKHRLECQAKVQALGIALKVVL
;
A
#
# COMPACT_ATOMS: atom_id res chain seq x y z
N MET A 1 11.76 15.51 17.34
CA MET A 1 11.91 14.80 18.63
C MET A 1 11.82 13.27 18.47
N LYS A 2 10.78 12.71 17.83
CA LYS A 2 10.58 11.26 17.62
C LYS A 2 11.78 10.51 16.98
N LYS A 3 12.49 11.10 16.01
CA LYS A 3 13.69 10.48 15.38
C LYS A 3 14.85 10.22 16.34
N SER A 4 15.12 11.15 17.28
CA SER A 4 16.22 11.00 18.25
C SER A 4 15.90 9.91 19.28
N GLN A 5 14.64 9.88 19.75
CA GLN A 5 14.14 8.82 20.64
C GLN A 5 14.20 7.45 19.97
N ASN A 6 13.76 7.33 18.71
CA ASN A 6 13.83 6.08 17.96
C ASN A 6 15.28 5.59 17.76
N LYS A 7 16.23 6.51 17.55
CA LYS A 7 17.66 6.17 17.48
C LYS A 7 18.16 5.62 18.83
N SER A 8 17.78 6.26 19.94
CA SER A 8 18.14 5.80 21.29
C SER A 8 17.57 4.41 21.59
N ILE A 9 16.30 4.17 21.27
CA ILE A 9 15.65 2.86 21.46
C ILE A 9 16.34 1.76 20.64
N ARG A 10 16.75 2.04 19.39
CA ARG A 10 17.50 1.08 18.57
C ARG A 10 18.85 0.72 19.18
N ILE A 11 19.57 1.69 19.74
CA ILE A 11 20.84 1.45 20.44
C ILE A 11 20.61 0.59 21.69
N GLN A 12 19.55 0.86 22.47
CA GLN A 12 19.20 0.04 23.63
C GLN A 12 18.91 -1.41 23.26
N ILE A 13 18.19 -1.65 22.16
CA ILE A 13 17.95 -3.00 21.65
C ILE A 13 19.26 -3.71 21.30
N LEU A 14 20.17 -3.03 20.61
CA LEU A 14 21.48 -3.60 20.23
C LEU A 14 22.31 -3.96 21.46
N ASN A 15 22.42 -3.06 22.44
CA ASN A 15 23.16 -3.33 23.68
C ASN A 15 22.59 -4.53 24.44
N LEU A 16 21.26 -4.63 24.57
CA LEU A 16 20.60 -5.79 25.20
C LEU A 16 20.86 -7.10 24.44
N GLN A 17 21.00 -7.04 23.12
CA GLN A 17 21.34 -8.21 22.31
C GLN A 17 22.80 -8.62 22.51
N ASP A 18 23.72 -7.67 22.50
CA ASP A 18 25.15 -7.93 22.65
C ASP A 18 25.48 -8.45 24.07
N GLU A 19 24.91 -7.84 25.11
CA GLU A 19 25.17 -8.20 26.51
C GLU A 19 24.54 -9.53 26.92
N HIS A 20 23.40 -9.92 26.34
CA HIS A 20 22.60 -11.04 26.85
C HIS A 20 22.25 -12.12 25.82
N CYS A 21 22.38 -11.87 24.52
CA CYS A 21 21.85 -12.76 23.47
C CYS A 21 22.93 -13.48 22.63
N ALA A 22 24.18 -12.99 22.63
CA ALA A 22 25.28 -13.53 21.82
C ALA A 22 25.60 -15.01 22.12
N SER A 23 25.55 -15.43 23.39
CA SER A 23 25.82 -16.80 23.85
C SER A 23 24.66 -17.44 24.62
N CYS A 24 23.43 -16.95 24.40
CA CYS A 24 22.27 -17.36 25.18
C CYS A 24 21.97 -18.87 25.07
N GLN A 25 22.23 -19.62 26.14
CA GLN A 25 21.96 -21.07 26.22
C GLN A 25 20.49 -21.40 26.51
N LYS A 26 19.68 -20.41 26.89
CA LYS A 26 18.26 -20.60 27.26
C LYS A 26 17.38 -20.96 26.07
N VAL A 27 17.83 -20.72 24.84
CA VAL A 27 17.06 -21.04 23.63
C VAL A 27 17.24 -22.52 23.29
N PRO A 28 16.14 -23.29 23.14
CA PRO A 28 16.20 -24.69 22.76
C PRO A 28 16.97 -24.89 21.45
N ALA A 29 17.77 -25.96 21.36
CA ALA A 29 18.66 -26.21 20.22
C ALA A 29 17.94 -26.17 18.85
N TYR A 30 16.71 -26.70 18.78
CA TYR A 30 15.89 -26.72 17.57
C TYR A 30 15.30 -25.35 17.15
N ARG A 31 15.47 -24.30 17.98
CA ARG A 31 15.04 -22.92 17.70
C ARG A 31 16.21 -21.92 17.64
N LYS A 32 17.47 -22.37 17.62
CA LYS A 32 18.63 -21.45 17.69
C LYS A 32 18.89 -20.62 16.42
N SER A 33 18.21 -20.89 15.29
CA SER A 33 18.45 -20.17 14.03
C SER A 33 17.40 -19.12 13.69
N GLY A 34 17.88 -17.97 13.21
CA GLY A 34 17.09 -16.90 12.57
C GLY A 34 15.86 -16.45 13.35
N ASN A 35 14.74 -16.25 12.64
CA ASN A 35 13.49 -15.73 13.19
C ASN A 35 12.86 -16.63 14.27
N ARG A 36 13.19 -17.93 14.31
CA ARG A 36 12.66 -18.86 15.32
C ARG A 36 13.26 -18.58 16.71
N LYS A 37 14.53 -18.17 16.77
CA LYS A 37 15.20 -17.74 18.01
C LYS A 37 14.52 -16.49 18.55
N THR A 38 14.34 -15.49 17.69
CA THR A 38 13.73 -14.21 18.04
C THR A 38 12.29 -14.37 18.54
N SER A 39 11.46 -15.13 17.81
CA SER A 39 10.07 -15.40 18.21
C SER A 39 9.99 -16.12 19.56
N TRP A 40 10.80 -17.18 19.76
CA TRP A 40 10.77 -17.89 21.05
C TRP A 40 11.21 -17.00 22.21
N CYS A 41 12.27 -16.20 22.04
CA CYS A 41 12.74 -15.26 23.05
C CYS A 41 11.70 -14.19 23.38
N ALA A 42 11.01 -13.68 22.37
CA ALA A 42 9.96 -12.67 22.56
C ALA A 42 8.83 -13.17 23.48
N ASP A 43 8.54 -14.47 23.47
CA ASP A 43 7.45 -15.06 24.25
C ASP A 43 7.94 -15.66 25.59
N ASN A 44 9.17 -16.16 25.65
CA ASN A 44 9.66 -17.01 26.75
C ASN A 44 10.87 -16.46 27.51
N CYS A 45 11.49 -15.37 27.05
CA CYS A 45 12.68 -14.78 27.69
C CYS A 45 12.40 -13.37 28.19
N ARG A 46 12.84 -13.03 29.40
CA ARG A 46 12.70 -11.68 29.97
C ARG A 46 13.35 -10.60 29.08
N ILE A 47 14.57 -10.84 28.62
CA ILE A 47 15.28 -9.92 27.71
C ILE A 47 14.58 -9.83 26.36
N GLY A 48 14.10 -10.97 25.84
CA GLY A 48 13.34 -11.00 24.58
C GLY A 48 12.03 -10.22 24.66
N LYS A 49 11.32 -10.29 25.79
CA LYS A 49 10.11 -9.47 26.05
C LYS A 49 10.44 -7.98 26.09
N GLN A 50 11.54 -7.59 26.74
CA GLN A 50 11.98 -6.20 26.78
C GLN A 50 12.36 -5.67 25.39
N ILE A 51 13.12 -6.45 24.62
CA ILE A 51 13.45 -6.10 23.22
C ILE A 51 12.17 -5.97 22.38
N LYS A 52 11.19 -6.87 22.56
CA LYS A 52 9.90 -6.81 21.87
C LYS A 52 9.16 -5.50 22.19
N GLN A 53 9.04 -5.14 23.46
CA GLN A 53 8.39 -3.90 23.89
C GLN A 53 9.06 -2.66 23.30
N LEU A 54 10.40 -2.58 23.34
CA LEU A 54 11.15 -1.50 22.71
C LEU A 54 10.92 -1.44 21.20
N GLY A 55 10.84 -2.61 20.54
CA GLY A 55 10.49 -2.73 19.13
C GLY A 55 9.08 -2.27 18.81
N ASP A 56 8.10 -2.60 19.66
CA ASP A 56 6.71 -2.20 19.50
C ASP A 56 6.56 -0.67 19.61
N THR A 57 7.30 -0.01 20.52
CA THR A 57 7.36 1.46 20.60
C THR A 57 7.94 2.10 19.33
N LEU A 58 8.88 1.44 18.64
CA LEU A 58 9.38 1.92 17.34
C LEU A 58 8.33 1.80 16.22
N LEU A 59 7.34 0.93 16.39
CA LEU A 59 6.26 0.67 15.44
C LEU A 59 4.95 1.38 15.81
N GLU A 60 4.91 2.06 16.95
CA GLU A 60 3.76 2.81 17.44
C GLU A 60 3.38 3.96 16.48
N GLY A 61 2.14 3.92 15.98
CA GLY A 61 1.62 4.76 14.89
C GLY A 61 1.72 4.15 13.48
N ARG A 62 2.49 3.07 13.27
CA ARG A 62 2.47 2.30 12.00
C ARG A 62 1.34 1.27 11.99
N ASN A 63 1.06 0.65 13.14
CA ASN A 63 -0.01 -0.33 13.26
C ASN A 63 -1.40 0.34 13.27
N GLU A 64 -1.50 1.55 13.85
CA GLU A 64 -2.71 2.38 13.78
C GLU A 64 -3.01 2.79 12.34
N THR A 65 -2.01 3.26 11.59
CA THR A 65 -2.19 3.59 10.17
C THR A 65 -2.55 2.39 9.31
N MET A 66 -2.03 1.18 9.62
CA MET A 66 -2.50 -0.04 8.94
C MET A 66 -3.94 -0.42 9.32
N ALA A 67 -4.34 -0.26 10.59
CA ALA A 67 -5.71 -0.52 11.02
C ALA A 67 -6.71 0.48 10.41
N GLU A 68 -6.34 1.76 10.34
CA GLU A 68 -7.11 2.82 9.66
C GLU A 68 -7.22 2.55 8.16
N GLN A 69 -6.13 2.17 7.50
CA GLN A 69 -6.13 1.77 6.09
C GLN A 69 -7.04 0.54 5.86
N MET A 70 -6.99 -0.47 6.75
CA MET A 70 -7.91 -1.60 6.66
C MET A 70 -9.37 -1.21 6.89
N ALA A 71 -9.66 -0.25 7.78
CA ALA A 71 -11.01 0.27 8.00
C ALA A 71 -11.52 1.08 6.80
N GLU A 72 -10.66 1.90 6.20
CA GLU A 72 -10.93 2.65 4.97
C GLU A 72 -11.16 1.69 3.78
N GLU A 73 -10.33 0.66 3.63
CA GLU A 73 -10.50 -0.37 2.60
C GLU A 73 -11.84 -1.13 2.74
N ARG A 74 -12.27 -1.46 3.96
CA ARG A 74 -13.57 -2.09 4.22
C ARG A 74 -14.75 -1.17 3.86
N ASN A 75 -14.61 0.13 4.10
CA ASN A 75 -15.62 1.11 3.68
C ASN A 75 -15.74 1.13 2.14
N TRP A 76 -14.60 1.09 1.45
CA TRP A 76 -14.56 1.00 -0.01
C TRP A 76 -15.11 -0.31 -0.57
N ASP A 77 -14.94 -1.45 0.12
CA ASP A 77 -15.54 -2.72 -0.30
C ASP A 77 -17.07 -2.61 -0.41
N ALA A 78 -17.71 -2.04 0.61
CA ALA A 78 -19.16 -1.83 0.63
C ALA A 78 -19.63 -0.83 -0.43
N LEU A 79 -18.88 0.26 -0.64
CA LEU A 79 -19.16 1.24 -1.69
C LEU A 79 -19.03 0.63 -3.09
N CYS A 80 -18.00 -0.19 -3.33
CA CYS A 80 -17.80 -0.86 -4.61
C CYS A 80 -18.88 -1.91 -4.88
N GLU A 81 -19.33 -2.66 -3.88
CA GLU A 81 -20.41 -3.64 -4.05
C GLU A 81 -21.74 -2.94 -4.42
N ARG A 82 -22.06 -1.82 -3.78
CA ARG A 82 -23.23 -1.01 -4.14
C ARG A 82 -23.09 -0.44 -5.55
N ALA A 83 -21.90 0.01 -5.93
CA ALA A 83 -21.63 0.52 -7.26
C ALA A 83 -21.81 -0.56 -8.35
N GLU A 84 -21.38 -1.80 -8.11
CA GLU A 84 -21.57 -2.91 -9.07
C GLU A 84 -23.05 -3.28 -9.24
N LYS A 85 -23.87 -3.24 -8.17
CA LYS A 85 -25.32 -3.44 -8.25
C LYS A 85 -25.99 -2.36 -9.12
N LEU A 86 -25.68 -1.09 -8.86
CA LEU A 86 -26.19 0.04 -9.65
C LEU A 86 -25.71 0.00 -11.11
N ARG A 87 -24.52 -0.57 -11.36
CA ARG A 87 -24.00 -0.77 -12.72
C ARG A 87 -24.80 -1.83 -13.49
N GLY A 88 -25.32 -2.85 -12.80
CA GLY A 88 -26.27 -3.84 -13.32
C GLY A 88 -27.60 -3.21 -13.73
N GLU A 89 -28.04 -2.15 -13.05
CA GLU A 89 -29.20 -1.32 -13.40
C GLU A 89 -28.94 -0.33 -14.56
N LYS A 90 -27.81 -0.48 -15.26
CA LYS A 90 -27.37 0.33 -16.42
C LYS A 90 -27.11 1.82 -16.14
N LEU A 91 -26.92 2.24 -14.89
CA LEU A 91 -26.55 3.61 -14.53
C LEU A 91 -25.10 3.94 -14.89
N SER A 92 -24.82 5.13 -15.45
CA SER A 92 -23.45 5.58 -15.76
C SER A 92 -22.58 5.72 -14.50
N TRP A 93 -21.26 5.60 -14.64
CA TRP A 93 -20.32 5.74 -13.51
C TRP A 93 -20.45 7.11 -12.83
N ALA A 94 -20.57 8.19 -13.60
CA ALA A 94 -20.93 9.53 -13.09
C ALA A 94 -22.19 9.51 -12.19
N LYS A 95 -23.31 8.95 -12.65
CA LYS A 95 -24.56 8.89 -11.87
C LYS A 95 -24.43 8.02 -10.62
N ILE A 96 -23.62 6.96 -10.66
CA ILE A 96 -23.36 6.09 -9.52
C ILE A 96 -22.51 6.83 -8.49
N ALA A 97 -21.48 7.54 -8.94
CA ALA A 97 -20.60 8.35 -8.09
C ALA A 97 -21.40 9.44 -7.36
N ASP A 98 -22.28 10.15 -8.08
CA ASP A 98 -23.19 11.15 -7.51
C ASP A 98 -24.10 10.55 -6.43
N ARG A 99 -24.68 9.36 -6.68
CA ARG A 99 -25.55 8.66 -5.70
C ARG A 99 -24.81 8.16 -4.47
N LEU A 100 -23.53 7.84 -4.61
CA LEU A 100 -22.69 7.33 -3.52
C LEU A 100 -21.90 8.44 -2.81
N GLY A 101 -21.99 9.69 -3.28
CA GLY A 101 -21.31 10.85 -2.68
C GLY A 101 -19.79 10.78 -2.80
N VAL A 102 -19.27 10.15 -3.85
CA VAL A 102 -17.83 9.96 -4.09
C VAL A 102 -17.46 10.46 -5.49
N SER A 103 -16.19 10.79 -5.72
CA SER A 103 -15.75 11.19 -7.06
C SER A 103 -15.73 9.98 -8.01
N GLU A 104 -16.13 10.21 -9.27
CA GLU A 104 -16.18 9.16 -10.30
C GLU A 104 -14.84 8.46 -10.49
N SER A 105 -13.75 9.22 -10.56
CA SER A 105 -12.39 8.68 -10.74
C SER A 105 -11.96 7.77 -9.60
N THR A 106 -12.21 8.16 -8.35
CA THR A 106 -11.84 7.38 -7.16
C THR A 106 -12.69 6.11 -7.05
N LEU A 107 -13.98 6.21 -7.37
CA LEU A 107 -14.87 5.05 -7.41
C LEU A 107 -14.43 4.05 -8.48
N TYR A 108 -14.17 4.52 -9.70
CA TYR A 108 -13.73 3.67 -10.80
C TYR A 108 -12.41 2.94 -10.47
N HIS A 109 -11.41 3.67 -9.97
CA HIS A 109 -10.13 3.10 -9.55
C HIS A 109 -10.30 2.00 -8.49
N ASN A 110 -11.11 2.26 -7.46
CA ASN A 110 -11.32 1.32 -6.36
C ASN A 110 -12.12 0.07 -6.78
N VAL A 111 -13.07 0.21 -7.72
CA VAL A 111 -13.80 -0.93 -8.30
C VAL A 111 -12.88 -1.77 -9.19
N ALA A 112 -12.10 -1.13 -10.07
CA ALA A 112 -11.18 -1.83 -10.98
C ALA A 112 -10.13 -2.65 -10.20
N LYS A 113 -9.49 -2.04 -9.19
CA LYS A 113 -8.53 -2.70 -8.29
C LYS A 113 -9.10 -3.96 -7.63
N ARG A 114 -10.41 -3.99 -7.35
CA ARG A 114 -11.09 -5.14 -6.71
C ARG A 114 -11.51 -6.23 -7.68
N ARG A 115 -11.76 -5.90 -8.94
CA ARG A 115 -12.02 -6.89 -10.01
C ARG A 115 -10.78 -7.74 -10.26
N GLU A 116 -9.62 -7.09 -10.37
CA GLU A 116 -8.31 -7.76 -10.54
C GLU A 116 -7.97 -8.69 -9.36
N LYS A 117 -8.31 -8.28 -8.12
CA LYS A 117 -8.09 -9.09 -6.91
C LYS A 117 -9.02 -10.32 -6.83
N LYS A 118 -10.26 -10.23 -7.34
CA LYS A 118 -11.19 -11.37 -7.44
C LYS A 118 -10.75 -12.37 -8.51
N GLU A 119 -10.20 -11.89 -9.62
CA GLU A 119 -9.70 -12.74 -10.71
C GLU A 119 -8.47 -13.55 -10.30
N SER A 120 -7.57 -12.97 -9.49
CA SER A 120 -6.39 -13.67 -8.94
C SER A 120 -6.70 -14.68 -7.82
N THR A 121 -7.86 -14.60 -7.17
CA THR A 121 -8.29 -15.57 -6.12
C THR A 121 -9.17 -16.70 -6.68
N GLY A 122 -9.56 -16.64 -7.95
CA GLY A 122 -10.35 -17.67 -8.64
C GLY A 122 -9.55 -18.80 -9.30
N ILE A 123 -8.22 -18.70 -9.37
CA ILE A 123 -7.37 -19.75 -9.97
C ILE A 123 -6.81 -20.64 -8.86
N SER A 124 -7.61 -21.60 -8.42
CA SER A 124 -7.12 -22.80 -7.74
C SER A 124 -7.83 -24.02 -8.31
N LYS A 125 -7.01 -24.93 -8.86
CA LYS A 125 -7.28 -26.26 -9.42
C LYS A 125 -7.85 -26.33 -10.84
N SER A 126 -6.95 -26.52 -11.79
CA SER A 126 -7.03 -27.67 -12.69
C SER A 126 -5.62 -28.05 -13.17
N THR A 127 -4.91 -28.85 -12.36
CA THR A 127 -4.02 -29.87 -12.91
C THR A 127 -4.90 -30.82 -13.74
N LYS A 128 -4.92 -30.62 -15.06
CA LYS A 128 -5.34 -31.66 -16.01
C LYS A 128 -4.07 -32.27 -16.58
N SER A 129 -3.56 -33.26 -15.87
CA SER A 129 -2.90 -34.39 -16.48
C SER A 129 -3.90 -35.05 -17.42
N LEU A 130 -3.66 -34.96 -18.73
CA LEU A 130 -4.29 -35.83 -19.70
C LEU A 130 -3.25 -36.87 -20.10
N ASP A 131 -3.31 -37.96 -19.34
CA ASP A 131 -2.77 -39.26 -19.72
C ASP A 131 -3.53 -39.74 -20.97
N THR A 132 -2.79 -40.02 -22.04
CA THR A 132 -3.31 -40.86 -23.13
C THR A 132 -2.31 -41.99 -23.31
N GLY A 133 -2.53 -43.06 -22.56
CA GLY A 133 -1.90 -44.33 -22.81
C GLY A 133 -2.29 -44.88 -24.18
N THR A 134 -1.29 -45.25 -24.96
CA THR A 134 -1.44 -46.31 -25.97
C THR A 134 -0.49 -47.43 -25.56
N GLN A 135 -1.06 -48.51 -25.02
CA GLN A 135 -0.36 -49.79 -24.91
C GLN A 135 -0.17 -50.37 -26.30
N VAL A 136 1.07 -50.65 -26.73
CA VAL A 136 1.35 -51.78 -27.63
C VAL A 136 2.73 -52.36 -27.31
N VAL A 137 2.69 -53.55 -26.68
CA VAL A 137 3.50 -54.76 -26.92
C VAL A 137 5.02 -54.71 -26.73
N ARG A 138 5.46 -55.59 -25.81
CA ARG A 138 6.83 -56.05 -25.62
C ARG A 138 7.41 -56.62 -26.93
N LYS A 139 8.58 -56.14 -27.33
CA LYS A 139 9.60 -57.00 -27.94
C LYS A 139 10.97 -56.53 -27.49
N ARG A 140 11.70 -57.43 -26.82
CA ARG A 140 13.14 -57.28 -26.58
C ARG A 140 13.82 -57.49 -27.92
N GLU A 141 14.67 -56.57 -28.33
CA GLU A 141 15.84 -56.83 -29.18
C GLU A 141 16.71 -55.57 -29.16
N GLY A 142 17.99 -55.75 -28.81
CA GLY A 142 18.91 -54.64 -28.61
C GLY A 142 19.43 -54.05 -29.91
N LYS A 143 19.71 -52.73 -29.90
CA LYS A 143 20.94 -52.15 -30.43
C LYS A 143 21.03 -50.67 -30.11
N SER A 144 22.25 -50.28 -29.75
CA SER A 144 22.81 -48.93 -29.64
C SER A 144 22.08 -47.86 -30.45
N ASP A 145 21.64 -46.80 -29.78
CA ASP A 145 21.49 -45.50 -30.44
C ASP A 145 21.93 -44.36 -29.51
N LYS A 146 23.12 -43.82 -29.77
CA LYS A 146 23.71 -42.66 -29.09
C LYS A 146 23.34 -41.34 -29.80
N GLY A 147 22.30 -41.32 -30.64
CA GLY A 147 21.92 -40.17 -31.47
C GLY A 147 20.89 -39.20 -30.87
N VAL A 148 20.07 -39.61 -29.88
CA VAL A 148 18.84 -38.87 -29.49
C VAL A 148 19.04 -37.86 -28.33
N CYS A 149 20.13 -37.94 -27.56
CA CYS A 149 20.32 -37.12 -26.36
C CYS A 149 20.85 -35.70 -26.63
N VAL A 150 21.56 -35.50 -27.75
CA VAL A 150 22.29 -34.24 -28.02
C VAL A 150 21.34 -33.12 -28.48
N SER A 151 20.32 -33.44 -29.28
CA SER A 151 19.32 -32.47 -29.78
C SER A 151 18.49 -31.86 -28.63
N THR A 152 18.00 -32.72 -27.73
CA THR A 152 17.22 -32.28 -26.56
C THR A 152 18.05 -31.43 -25.59
N GLN A 153 19.36 -31.72 -25.47
CA GLN A 153 20.24 -30.96 -24.58
C GLN A 153 20.58 -29.58 -25.15
N THR A 154 20.67 -29.45 -26.48
CA THR A 154 20.85 -28.16 -27.15
C THR A 154 19.59 -27.30 -27.10
N GLU A 155 18.41 -27.88 -27.29
CA GLU A 155 17.12 -27.17 -27.19
C GLU A 155 16.88 -26.61 -25.79
N LEU A 156 17.15 -27.42 -24.74
CA LEU A 156 17.05 -26.96 -23.35
C LEU A 156 18.01 -25.82 -23.02
N LYS A 157 19.21 -25.79 -23.62
CA LYS A 157 20.16 -24.68 -23.43
C LYS A 157 19.68 -23.40 -24.09
N ILE A 158 19.09 -23.49 -25.28
CA ILE A 158 18.52 -22.34 -25.99
C ILE A 158 17.35 -21.75 -25.21
N GLU A 159 16.44 -22.59 -24.73
CA GLU A 159 15.30 -22.15 -23.91
C GLU A 159 15.76 -21.56 -22.57
N LEU A 160 16.78 -22.15 -21.92
CA LEU A 160 17.36 -21.57 -20.71
C LEU A 160 17.90 -20.16 -20.94
N GLU A 161 18.61 -19.94 -22.05
CA GLU A 161 19.20 -18.64 -22.35
C GLU A 161 18.14 -17.60 -22.74
N ARG A 162 17.08 -18.04 -23.44
CA ARG A 162 15.90 -17.22 -23.71
C ARG A 162 15.21 -16.77 -22.41
N VAL A 163 15.00 -17.69 -21.47
CA VAL A 163 14.38 -17.37 -20.17
C VAL A 163 15.26 -16.42 -19.36
N LYS A 164 16.58 -16.60 -19.37
CA LYS A 164 17.50 -15.66 -18.71
C LYS A 164 17.40 -14.26 -19.30
N GLN A 165 17.37 -14.14 -20.62
CA GLN A 165 17.22 -12.85 -21.30
C GLN A 165 15.90 -12.17 -20.92
N GLN A 166 14.80 -12.93 -20.91
CA GLN A 166 13.49 -12.43 -20.48
C GLN A 166 13.50 -11.93 -19.02
N LEU A 167 14.18 -12.63 -18.11
CA LEU A 167 14.31 -12.21 -16.72
C LEU A 167 15.11 -10.91 -16.60
N GLN A 168 16.23 -10.79 -17.32
CA GLN A 168 17.02 -9.55 -17.34
C GLN A 168 16.23 -8.36 -17.88
N ASP A 169 15.42 -8.57 -18.92
CA ASP A 169 14.62 -7.49 -19.49
C ASP A 169 13.49 -7.08 -18.55
N ARG A 170 12.84 -8.04 -17.87
CA ARG A 170 11.88 -7.77 -16.79
C ARG A 170 12.50 -7.02 -15.60
N GLU A 171 13.73 -7.35 -15.22
CA GLU A 171 14.47 -6.65 -14.16
C GLU A 171 14.74 -5.19 -14.54
N LYS A 172 15.15 -4.93 -15.79
CA LYS A 172 15.33 -3.56 -16.29
C LYS A 172 14.02 -2.77 -16.27
N GLU A 173 12.93 -3.38 -16.75
CA GLU A 173 11.60 -2.75 -16.71
C GLU A 173 11.16 -2.44 -15.28
N TYR A 174 11.38 -3.37 -14.34
CA TYR A 174 11.07 -3.16 -12.93
C TYR A 174 11.85 -1.97 -12.35
N ILE A 175 13.16 -1.85 -12.66
CA ILE A 175 13.98 -0.73 -12.20
C ILE A 175 13.46 0.59 -12.77
N THR A 176 13.10 0.61 -14.05
CA THR A 176 12.51 1.80 -14.69
C THR A 176 11.21 2.21 -14.02
N LEU A 177 10.27 1.27 -13.84
CA LEU A 177 9.00 1.53 -13.17
C LEU A 177 9.18 1.99 -11.73
N LEU A 178 10.14 1.41 -11.00
CA LEU A 178 10.45 1.83 -9.64
C LEU A 178 10.92 3.29 -9.60
N ASN A 179 11.79 3.69 -10.53
CA ASN A 179 12.23 5.08 -10.64
C ASN A 179 11.08 6.03 -11.00
N GLU A 180 10.20 5.64 -11.92
CA GLU A 180 9.00 6.42 -12.26
C GLU A 180 8.06 6.57 -11.06
N CYS A 181 7.81 5.51 -10.30
CA CYS A 181 7.02 5.56 -9.08
C CYS A 181 7.62 6.50 -8.02
N ASN A 182 8.95 6.50 -7.89
CA ASN A 182 9.64 7.42 -6.97
C ASN A 182 9.45 8.89 -7.42
N GLN A 183 9.64 9.18 -8.71
CA GLN A 183 9.43 10.52 -9.26
C GLN A 183 7.97 10.99 -9.12
N LEU A 184 7.01 10.11 -9.36
CA LEU A 184 5.59 10.42 -9.17
C LEU A 184 5.27 10.70 -7.69
N SER A 185 5.91 9.96 -6.78
CA SER A 185 5.75 10.19 -5.35
C SER A 185 6.28 11.57 -4.94
N GLU A 186 7.46 11.96 -5.43
CA GLU A 186 8.03 13.30 -5.19
C GLU A 186 7.11 14.42 -5.70
N LYS A 187 6.67 14.32 -6.96
CA LYS A 187 5.72 15.29 -7.55
C LYS A 187 4.41 15.36 -6.78
N LYS A 188 3.91 14.22 -6.29
CA LYS A 188 2.70 14.20 -5.45
C LYS A 188 2.92 14.99 -4.16
N TRP A 189 4.04 14.80 -3.46
CA TRP A 189 4.34 15.55 -2.25
C TRP A 189 4.48 17.05 -2.50
N GLU A 190 5.06 17.45 -3.63
CA GLU A 190 5.15 18.86 -4.05
C GLU A 190 3.78 19.48 -4.26
N VAL A 191 2.90 18.81 -5.02
CA VAL A 191 1.53 19.29 -5.28
C VAL A 191 0.73 19.38 -3.98
N GLU A 192 0.84 18.39 -3.08
CA GLU A 192 0.18 18.42 -1.77
C GLU A 192 0.68 19.59 -0.91
N ALA A 193 1.97 19.91 -0.97
CA ALA A 193 2.52 21.06 -0.25
C ALA A 193 2.00 22.39 -0.80
N GLU A 194 1.92 22.55 -2.12
CA GLU A 194 1.35 23.74 -2.75
C GLU A 194 -0.15 23.88 -2.48
N LEU A 195 -0.89 22.76 -2.47
CA LEU A 195 -2.30 22.75 -2.09
C LEU A 195 -2.50 23.25 -0.65
N ARG A 196 -1.66 22.84 0.30
CA ARG A 196 -1.72 23.33 1.69
C ARG A 196 -1.44 24.84 1.77
N LYS A 197 -0.44 25.34 1.03
CA LYS A 197 -0.11 26.77 1.00
C LYS A 197 -1.26 27.59 0.44
N THR A 198 -1.88 27.12 -0.66
CA THR A 198 -3.01 27.79 -1.28
C THR A 198 -4.24 27.78 -0.37
N GLN A 199 -4.53 26.66 0.30
CA GLN A 199 -5.62 26.59 1.29
C GLN A 199 -5.47 27.64 2.40
N ILE A 200 -4.26 27.78 2.96
CA ILE A 200 -3.97 28.80 3.99
C ILE A 200 -4.21 30.22 3.45
N ARG A 201 -3.75 30.51 2.22
CA ARG A 201 -3.96 31.82 1.59
C ARG A 201 -5.43 32.12 1.35
N ILE A 202 -6.20 31.12 0.90
CA ILE A 202 -7.65 31.25 0.68
C ILE A 202 -8.34 31.55 2.01
N SER A 203 -8.09 30.78 3.07
CA SER A 203 -8.72 31.02 4.36
C SER A 203 -8.37 32.39 4.94
N ALA A 204 -7.12 32.85 4.80
CA ALA A 204 -6.74 34.21 5.21
C ALA A 204 -7.46 35.30 4.39
N ALA A 205 -7.64 35.08 3.09
CA ALA A 205 -8.38 36.00 2.23
C ALA A 205 -9.88 36.03 2.56
N GLU A 206 -10.47 34.88 2.90
CA GLU A 206 -11.86 34.76 3.35
C GLU A 206 -12.08 35.51 4.67
N GLU A 207 -11.19 35.34 5.65
CA GLU A 207 -11.23 36.07 6.92
C GLU A 207 -11.13 37.59 6.70
N ALA A 208 -10.19 38.04 5.85
CA ALA A 208 -10.04 39.45 5.52
C ALA A 208 -11.30 40.01 4.83
N ALA A 209 -11.88 39.27 3.88
CA ALA A 209 -13.10 39.67 3.21
C ALA A 209 -14.30 39.75 4.18
N GLU A 210 -14.38 38.83 5.14
CA GLU A 210 -15.42 38.83 6.16
C GLU A 210 -15.30 40.04 7.11
N MET A 211 -14.08 40.37 7.53
CA MET A 211 -13.81 41.57 8.34
C MET A 211 -14.21 42.85 7.61
N GLU A 212 -13.89 42.95 6.32
CA GLU A 212 -14.27 44.08 5.47
C GLU A 212 -15.80 44.21 5.33
N ARG A 213 -16.52 43.08 5.16
CA ARG A 213 -18.00 43.07 5.12
C ARG A 213 -18.58 43.60 6.44
N LYS A 214 -18.09 43.11 7.58
CA LYS A 214 -18.55 43.58 8.91
C LYS A 214 -18.28 45.06 9.09
N HIS A 215 -17.08 45.52 8.78
CA HIS A 215 -16.72 46.93 8.87
C HIS A 215 -17.63 47.82 8.02
N ARG A 216 -17.94 47.38 6.79
CA ARG A 216 -18.87 48.11 5.91
C ARG A 216 -20.27 48.23 6.50
N LEU A 217 -20.79 47.17 7.09
CA LEU A 217 -22.11 47.17 7.74
C LEU A 217 -22.12 48.12 8.96
N GLU A 218 -21.07 48.11 9.78
CA GLU A 218 -20.94 49.05 10.91
C GLU A 218 -20.91 50.50 10.45
N CYS A 219 -20.14 50.82 9.41
CA CYS A 219 -20.09 52.14 8.81
C CYS A 219 -21.46 52.56 8.26
N GLN A 220 -22.17 51.66 7.57
CA GLN A 220 -23.53 51.92 7.07
C GLN A 220 -24.51 52.21 8.20
N ALA A 221 -24.48 51.42 9.28
CA ALA A 221 -25.33 51.63 10.45
C ALA A 221 -25.06 52.99 11.13
N LYS A 222 -23.79 53.38 11.27
CA LYS A 222 -23.41 54.70 11.82
C LYS A 222 -23.93 55.84 10.96
N VAL A 223 -23.78 55.77 9.63
CA VAL A 223 -24.29 56.79 8.70
C VAL A 223 -25.81 56.89 8.77
N GLN A 224 -26.52 55.76 8.85
CA GLN A 224 -27.98 55.75 9.03
C GLN A 224 -28.40 56.42 10.34
N ALA A 225 -27.73 56.09 11.46
CA ALA A 225 -28.01 56.70 12.76
C ALA A 225 -27.79 58.21 12.75
N LEU A 226 -26.69 58.68 12.14
CA LEU A 226 -26.42 60.12 11.98
C LEU A 226 -27.49 60.80 11.12
N GLY A 227 -27.91 60.17 10.02
CA GLY A 227 -28.97 60.69 9.15
C GLY A 227 -30.32 60.80 9.88
N ILE A 228 -30.66 59.84 10.74
CA ILE A 228 -31.86 59.91 11.59
C ILE A 228 -31.73 61.05 12.61
N ALA A 229 -30.60 61.15 13.30
CA ALA A 229 -30.38 62.21 14.28
C ALA A 229 -30.48 63.61 13.66
N LEU A 230 -29.92 63.81 12.45
CA LEU A 230 -30.01 65.08 11.74
C LEU A 230 -31.45 65.46 11.39
N LYS A 231 -32.29 64.48 11.00
CA LYS A 231 -33.72 64.70 10.72
C LYS A 231 -34.55 65.05 11.94
N VAL A 232 -34.08 64.73 13.15
CA VAL A 232 -34.79 65.08 14.40
C VAL A 232 -34.47 66.52 14.84
N VAL A 233 -33.31 67.05 14.45
CA VAL A 233 -32.84 68.39 14.83
C VAL A 233 -33.33 69.48 13.86
N LEU A 234 -33.62 69.14 12.62
CA LEU A 234 -34.18 70.02 11.58
C LEU A 234 -35.71 69.98 11.57
#